data_AF-T1P6W7-F1
#
_entry.id   AF-T1P6W7-F1
#
_cell.length_a   1.000
_cell.length_b   1.000
_cell.length_c   1.000
_cell.angle_alpha   90.00
_cell.angle_beta   90.00
_cell.angle_gamma   90.00
#
_symmetry.space_group_name_H-M   'P 1'
#
loop_
_entity.id
_entity.type
_entity.pdbx_description
1 polymer ?
#
loop_
_entity_poly.entity_id
_entity_poly.type
_entity_poly.pdbx_seq_one_letter_code
_entity_poly.pdbx_strand_id
1 'polypeptide(L)' 'MSCREGLMSPQTETKASVGFKAGVKEYKLTYYTPDYEPHDHDILAAFRVTPQPGVRQKKQ' A
#
# COMPACT_ATOMS: atom_id res chain seq x y z
N MET A 1 -16.17 45.47 -12.55
CA MET A 1 -14.84 45.03 -13.03
C MET A 1 -14.21 44.26 -11.89
N SER A 2 -14.38 42.94 -11.94
CA SER A 2 -14.09 42.00 -10.86
C SER A 2 -12.59 41.75 -10.77
N CYS A 3 -12.04 41.86 -9.56
CA CYS A 3 -10.64 41.61 -9.24
C CYS A 3 -10.23 40.17 -9.58
N ARG A 4 -9.02 40.02 -10.16
CA ARG A 4 -8.01 38.95 -10.02
C ARG A 4 -7.50 38.40 -11.35
N GLU A 5 -6.40 38.98 -11.82
CA GLU A 5 -5.42 38.33 -12.69
C GLU A 5 -4.03 38.80 -12.20
N GLY A 6 -2.98 37.99 -12.07
CA GLY A 6 -2.81 36.56 -12.17
C GLY A 6 -1.50 36.21 -11.47
N LEU A 7 -1.50 35.20 -10.61
CA LEU A 7 -0.27 34.59 -10.11
C LEU A 7 -0.07 33.30 -10.91
N MET A 8 0.77 33.37 -11.94
CA MET A 8 1.23 32.19 -12.66
C MET A 8 1.91 31.25 -11.67
N SER A 9 1.32 30.08 -11.46
CA SER A 9 1.92 29.02 -10.64
C SER A 9 3.00 28.32 -11.45
N PRO A 10 4.20 28.07 -10.92
CA PRO A 10 5.20 27.27 -11.62
C PRO A 10 4.67 25.84 -11.77
N GLN A 11 4.54 25.38 -13.01
CA GLN A 11 4.10 24.01 -13.31
C GLN A 11 5.18 23.04 -12.83
N THR A 12 4.88 22.28 -11.79
CA THR A 12 5.76 21.26 -11.23
C THR A 12 5.74 20.04 -12.13
N GLU A 13 6.87 19.72 -12.76
CA GLU A 13 7.01 18.49 -13.54
C GLU A 13 6.97 17.27 -12.62
N THR A 14 5.90 16.48 -12.71
CA THR A 14 5.81 15.21 -12.00
C THR A 14 6.54 14.14 -12.80
N LYS A 15 7.71 13.70 -12.34
CA LYS A 15 8.36 12.48 -12.84
C LYS A 15 7.56 11.27 -12.36
N ALA A 16 6.52 10.90 -13.10
CA ALA A 16 5.80 9.65 -12.88
C ALA A 16 6.79 8.49 -13.09
N SER A 17 7.21 7.85 -12.00
CA SER A 17 8.12 6.72 -12.02
C SER A 17 7.52 5.56 -12.80
N VAL A 18 8.25 5.09 -13.81
CA VAL A 18 7.90 3.95 -14.66
C VAL A 18 8.01 2.67 -13.82
N GLY A 19 6.96 2.31 -13.07
CA GLY A 19 7.00 1.13 -12.21
C GLY A 19 5.85 1.01 -11.20
N PHE A 20 5.16 2.11 -10.89
CA PHE A 20 4.00 2.07 -9.99
C PHE A 20 2.71 1.84 -10.78
N LYS A 21 2.24 0.59 -10.82
CA LYS A 21 0.89 0.26 -11.34
C LYS A 21 -0.12 0.39 -10.20
N ALA A 22 -0.95 1.43 -10.27
CA ALA A 22 -2.07 1.64 -9.36
C ALA A 22 -3.12 0.52 -9.51
N GLY A 23 -3.77 0.14 -8.41
CA GLY A 23 -4.79 -0.91 -8.37
C GLY A 23 -4.76 -1.72 -7.08
N VAL A 24 -5.77 -2.57 -6.89
CA VAL A 24 -5.87 -3.48 -5.74
C VAL A 24 -4.92 -4.66 -5.93
N LYS A 25 -4.09 -4.92 -4.93
CA LYS A 25 -3.20 -6.09 -4.89
C LYS A 25 -3.70 -7.10 -3.85
N GLU A 26 -3.47 -8.38 -4.09
CA GLU A 26 -3.75 -9.42 -3.10
C GLU A 26 -2.78 -9.23 -1.91
N TYR A 27 -3.31 -9.17 -0.69
CA TYR A 27 -2.55 -8.93 0.54
C TYR A 27 -1.35 -9.90 0.69
N LYS A 28 -1.53 -11.14 0.25
CA LYS A 28 -0.48 -12.17 0.28
C LYS A 28 0.78 -11.74 -0.47
N LEU A 29 0.66 -11.02 -1.58
CA LEU A 29 1.79 -10.69 -2.45
C LEU A 29 2.80 -9.76 -1.79
N THR A 30 2.35 -8.91 -0.86
CA THR A 30 3.20 -7.89 -0.24
C THR A 30 3.49 -8.14 1.24
N TYR A 31 2.75 -9.05 1.89
CA TYR A 31 2.80 -9.21 3.35
C TYR A 31 3.02 -10.66 3.84
N TYR A 32 3.09 -11.66 2.95
CA TYR A 32 3.36 -13.05 3.36
C TYR A 32 4.74 -13.50 2.89
N THR A 33 5.68 -13.46 3.83
CA THR A 33 7.05 -13.94 3.67
C THR A 33 7.29 -15.05 4.70
N PRO A 34 7.13 -16.33 4.32
CA PRO A 34 7.25 -17.46 5.26
C PRO A 34 8.66 -17.58 5.85
N ASP A 35 9.67 -17.09 5.13
CA ASP A 35 11.08 -17.11 5.52
C ASP A 35 11.51 -15.83 6.26
N TYR A 36 10.56 -15.05 6.80
CA TYR A 36 10.88 -13.88 7.61
C TYR A 36 11.47 -14.29 8.96
N GLU A 37 12.68 -13.81 9.26
CA GLU A 37 13.31 -13.96 10.57
C GLU A 37 12.96 -12.76 11.47
N PRO A 38 12.28 -12.98 12.61
CA PRO A 38 12.00 -11.91 13.57
C PRO A 38 13.29 -11.29 14.11
N HIS A 39 13.32 -9.97 14.17
CA HIS A 39 14.37 -9.19 14.80
C HIS A 39 13.94 -8.75 16.21
N ASP A 40 14.90 -8.46 17.09
CA ASP A 40 14.62 -8.08 18.49
C ASP A 40 13.84 -6.77 18.62
N HIS A 41 13.80 -5.95 17.57
CA HIS A 41 13.05 -4.69 17.52
C HIS A 41 11.64 -4.84 16.93
N ASP A 42 11.29 -6.04 16.46
CA ASP A 42 9.97 -6.30 15.91
C ASP A 42 8.92 -6.49 17.02
N ILE A 43 7.71 -6.02 16.73
CA ILE A 43 6.57 -6.24 17.59
C ILE A 43 5.77 -7.41 17.04
N LEU A 44 5.86 -8.56 17.71
CA LEU A 44 5.13 -9.77 17.33
C LEU A 44 3.73 -9.78 17.96
N ALA A 45 2.73 -10.10 17.14
CA ALA A 45 1.34 -10.24 17.58
C ALA A 45 0.77 -11.59 17.14
N ALA A 46 0.13 -12.31 18.06
CA ALA A 46 -0.57 -13.56 17.78
C ALA A 46 -2.06 -13.30 17.61
N PHE A 47 -2.61 -13.59 16.44
CA PHE A 47 -4.03 -13.38 16.15
C PHE A 47 -4.79 -14.71 16.03
N ARG A 48 -5.92 -14.80 16.73
CA ARG A 48 -6.93 -15.84 16.44
C ARG A 48 -7.83 -15.33 15.32
N VAL A 49 -7.65 -15.86 14.12
CA VAL A 49 -8.43 -15.47 12.93
C VAL A 49 -9.60 -16.43 12.73
N THR A 50 -10.82 -15.89 12.66
CA THR A 50 -12.00 -16.62 12.15
C THR A 50 -12.31 -16.11 10.74
N PRO A 51 -12.07 -16.89 9.68
CA PRO A 51 -12.38 -16.46 8.31
C PRO A 51 -13.86 -16.14 8.11
N GLN A 52 -14.12 -15.21 7.20
CA GLN A 52 -15.46 -15.03 6.65
C GLN A 52 -15.78 -16.20 5.69
N PRO A 53 -17.02 -16.73 5.71
CA PRO A 53 -17.48 -17.70 4.72
C PRO A 53 -17.30 -17.15 3.29
N GLY A 54 -16.59 -17.90 2.43
CA GLY A 54 -16.34 -17.51 1.03
C GLY A 54 -15.06 -16.70 0.77
N VAL A 55 -14.36 -16.26 1.82
CA VAL A 55 -13.02 -15.65 1.66
C VAL A 55 -11.97 -16.77 1.62
N ARG A 56 -11.22 -16.85 0.52
CA ARG A 56 -10.15 -17.85 0.35
C ARG A 56 -9.02 -17.57 1.35
N GLN A 57 -8.95 -18.37 2.42
CA GLN A 57 -7.72 -18.47 3.22
C GLN A 57 -6.78 -19.45 2.55
N LYS A 58 -5.80 -18.96 1.80
CA LYS A 58 -4.66 -19.78 1.42
C LYS A 58 -3.72 -19.88 2.61
N LYS A 59 -4.02 -20.76 3.57
CA LYS A 59 -2.97 -21.35 4.42
C LYS A 59 -2.17 -22.31 3.53
N GLN A 60 -0.85 -22.21 3.59
CA GLN A 60 0.05 -23.20 3.01
C GLN A 60 -0.12 -24.54 3.75
#